data_AF-A0A966MKP1-F1
#
_entry.id   AF-A0A966MKP1-F1
#
_cell.length_a   1.000
_cell.length_b   1.000
_cell.length_c   1.000
_cell.angle_alpha   90.00
_cell.angle_beta   90.00
_cell.angle_gamma   90.00
#
_symmetry.space_group_name_H-M   'P 1'
#
loop_
_entity.id
_entity.type
_entity.pdbx_description
1 polymer ?
#
loop_
_entity_poly.entity_id
_entity_poly.type
_entity_poly.pdbx_seq_one_letter_code
_entity_poly.pdbx_strand_id
1 'polypeptide(L)'
;DRFAHQLKTSHLIIKHTMRPDFSWACTNIDEIKKNYNLDKYIILFPFCSEHLLIKRWPFYNELIQLIKDKYKDEFKIITAPGPSEIKSSKDFNAEPILFNSKSINISQLASLIRDSSFVVANDTGPAHMAAHLNSKGITLFGAHTTAHKVSIERENFKAIQVNDLYKLSPEKVFEKLVQKIN
;
A
#
# COMPACT_ATOMS: atom_id res chain seq x y z
N ASP A 1 -11.69 -4.99 -19.20
CA ASP A 1 -11.97 -5.22 -17.78
C ASP A 1 -12.58 -6.62 -17.62
N ARG A 2 -11.88 -7.52 -16.91
CA ARG A 2 -12.31 -8.90 -16.68
C ARG A 2 -13.56 -8.97 -15.79
N PHE A 3 -13.65 -8.12 -14.77
CA PHE A 3 -14.82 -8.07 -13.88
C PHE A 3 -16.06 -7.58 -14.63
N ALA A 4 -15.91 -6.55 -15.47
CA ALA A 4 -17.00 -6.11 -16.35
C ALA A 4 -17.46 -7.24 -17.28
N HIS A 5 -16.54 -8.01 -17.86
CA HIS A 5 -16.90 -9.16 -18.69
C HIS A 5 -17.71 -10.21 -17.90
N GLN A 6 -17.28 -10.57 -16.69
CA GLN A 6 -17.97 -11.53 -15.83
C GLN A 6 -19.37 -11.07 -15.43
N LEU A 7 -19.52 -9.81 -15.00
CA LEU A 7 -20.82 -9.24 -14.63
C LEU A 7 -21.77 -9.13 -15.83
N LYS A 8 -21.24 -8.84 -17.03
CA LYS A 8 -22.03 -8.80 -18.26
C LYS A 8 -22.60 -10.18 -18.58
N THR A 9 -21.80 -11.24 -18.43
CA THR A 9 -22.25 -12.63 -18.62
C THR A 9 -23.33 -13.03 -17.62
N SER A 10 -23.34 -12.42 -16.43
CA SER A 10 -24.40 -12.59 -15.43
C SER A 10 -25.60 -11.65 -15.60
N HIS A 11 -25.71 -10.94 -16.72
CA HIS A 11 -26.78 -9.97 -17.01
C HIS A 11 -26.92 -8.84 -15.98
N LEU A 12 -25.84 -8.46 -15.31
CA LEU A 12 -25.82 -7.36 -14.35
C LEU A 12 -25.45 -6.03 -15.04
N ILE A 13 -26.06 -4.95 -14.58
CA ILE A 13 -25.74 -3.58 -15.04
C ILE A 13 -24.38 -3.17 -14.47
N ILE A 14 -23.45 -2.81 -15.35
CA ILE A 14 -22.08 -2.45 -14.99
C ILE A 14 -21.97 -0.93 -14.87
N LYS A 15 -21.77 -0.42 -13.64
CA LYS A 15 -21.59 1.02 -13.39
C LYS A 15 -20.21 1.38 -12.82
N HIS A 16 -19.64 0.55 -11.94
CA HIS A 16 -18.53 0.95 -11.07
C HIS A 16 -17.31 0.02 -11.11
N THR A 17 -17.19 -0.92 -12.05
CA THR A 17 -16.08 -1.91 -12.04
C THR A 17 -14.69 -1.26 -12.15
N MET A 18 -14.59 -0.15 -12.87
CA MET A 18 -13.35 0.63 -13.02
C MET A 18 -13.18 1.72 -11.95
N ARG A 19 -14.20 1.95 -11.13
CA ARG A 19 -14.22 2.98 -10.07
C ARG A 19 -14.87 2.41 -8.80
N PRO A 20 -14.27 1.35 -8.21
CA PRO A 20 -14.75 0.85 -6.94
C PRO A 20 -14.51 1.90 -5.85
N ASP A 21 -15.41 1.93 -4.88
CA ASP A 21 -15.31 2.78 -3.71
C ASP A 21 -15.28 1.91 -2.45
N PHE A 22 -14.15 1.89 -1.77
CA PHE A 22 -13.98 1.16 -0.51
C PHE A 22 -14.08 2.08 0.73
N SER A 23 -14.48 3.34 0.55
CA SER A 23 -14.61 4.32 1.63
C SER A 23 -15.69 3.95 2.66
N TRP A 24 -16.67 3.13 2.26
CA TRP A 24 -17.72 2.61 3.15
C TRP A 24 -17.17 1.74 4.28
N ALA A 25 -15.96 1.18 4.13
CA ALA A 25 -15.34 0.34 5.16
C ALA A 25 -14.58 1.16 6.23
N CYS A 26 -14.35 2.45 6.00
CA CYS A 26 -13.57 3.31 6.89
C CYS A 26 -14.27 3.57 8.23
N THR A 27 -13.51 3.55 9.32
CA THR A 27 -13.95 3.93 10.68
C THR A 27 -13.15 5.11 11.22
N ASN A 28 -13.59 5.73 12.32
CA ASN A 28 -12.78 6.73 13.02
C ASN A 28 -11.48 6.07 13.56
N ILE A 29 -10.33 6.73 13.34
CA ILE A 29 -9.00 6.33 13.79
C ILE A 29 -8.25 7.45 14.54
N ASP A 30 -8.96 8.47 15.05
CA ASP A 30 -8.37 9.64 15.72
C ASP A 30 -7.49 9.24 16.91
N GLU A 31 -7.90 8.22 17.66
CA GLU A 31 -7.09 7.67 18.76
C GLU A 31 -5.76 7.10 18.25
N ILE A 32 -5.77 6.35 17.14
CA ILE A 32 -4.55 5.82 16.52
C ILE A 32 -3.67 6.97 16.04
N LYS A 33 -4.25 7.95 15.34
CA LYS A 33 -3.50 9.12 14.85
C LYS A 33 -2.87 9.90 15.99
N LYS A 34 -3.61 10.13 17.08
CA LYS A 34 -3.12 10.84 18.26
C LYS A 34 -2.01 10.06 18.98
N ASN A 35 -2.17 8.75 19.16
CA ASN A 35 -1.18 7.92 19.86
C ASN A 35 0.16 7.84 19.11
N TYR A 36 0.11 7.93 17.78
CA TYR A 36 1.30 7.84 16.93
C TYR A 36 1.71 9.17 16.30
N ASN A 37 1.08 10.30 16.65
CA ASN A 37 1.30 11.63 16.06
C ASN A 37 1.28 11.60 14.52
N LEU A 38 0.20 11.08 13.93
CA LEU A 38 0.06 10.89 12.48
C LEU A 38 -0.59 12.10 11.79
N ASP A 39 0.19 13.16 11.57
CA ASP A 39 -0.26 14.34 10.82
C ASP A 39 -0.04 14.17 9.31
N LYS A 40 1.20 13.94 8.89
CA LYS A 40 1.59 13.58 7.52
C LYS A 40 2.42 12.31 7.56
N TYR A 41 2.03 11.31 6.77
CA TYR A 41 2.70 10.02 6.80
C TYR A 41 2.65 9.26 5.48
N ILE A 42 3.69 8.45 5.28
CA ILE A 42 3.80 7.51 4.19
C ILE A 42 3.67 6.10 4.79
N ILE A 43 2.75 5.31 4.25
CA ILE A 43 2.51 3.95 4.70
C ILE A 43 3.17 2.94 3.75
N LEU A 44 3.93 2.03 4.34
CA LEU A 44 4.65 0.97 3.66
C LEU A 44 3.99 -0.38 3.98
N PHE A 45 3.79 -1.20 2.96
CA PHE A 45 3.35 -2.58 3.08
C PHE A 45 4.43 -3.53 2.56
N PRO A 46 5.51 -3.74 3.34
CA PRO A 46 6.66 -4.53 2.92
C PRO A 46 6.45 -6.04 3.07
N PHE A 47 5.34 -6.45 3.68
CA PHE A 47 5.05 -7.84 3.95
C PHE A 47 4.54 -8.58 2.71
N CYS A 48 4.63 -9.90 2.77
CA CYS A 48 4.07 -10.82 1.79
C CYS A 48 3.80 -12.16 2.49
N SER A 49 2.91 -12.98 1.92
CA SER A 49 2.70 -14.34 2.40
C SER A 49 4.02 -15.12 2.49
N GLU A 50 4.20 -15.92 3.54
CA GLU A 50 5.46 -16.64 3.82
C GLU A 50 5.91 -17.53 2.65
N HIS A 51 4.95 -18.13 1.93
CA HIS A 51 5.24 -18.97 0.76
C HIS A 51 5.54 -18.21 -0.53
N LEU A 52 5.47 -16.87 -0.52
CA LEU A 52 5.60 -16.01 -1.71
C LEU A 52 6.66 -14.93 -1.51
N LEU A 53 7.82 -15.28 -0.93
CA LEU A 53 8.95 -14.36 -0.72
C LEU A 53 9.43 -13.68 -2.00
N ILE A 54 9.24 -14.32 -3.15
CA ILE A 54 9.53 -13.76 -4.47
C ILE A 54 8.69 -12.51 -4.82
N LYS A 55 7.56 -12.29 -4.12
CA LYS A 55 6.76 -11.05 -4.22
C LYS A 55 7.26 -9.94 -3.29
N ARG A 56 8.24 -10.22 -2.42
CA ARG A 56 8.78 -9.23 -1.49
C ARG A 56 9.84 -8.41 -2.21
N TRP A 57 9.61 -7.10 -2.29
CA TRP A 57 10.68 -6.19 -2.65
C TRP A 57 11.64 -6.01 -1.47
N PRO A 58 12.95 -6.22 -1.63
CA PRO A 58 13.87 -6.29 -0.48
C PRO A 58 14.34 -4.92 0.03
N PHE A 59 14.25 -3.86 -0.77
CA PHE A 59 14.94 -2.59 -0.51
C PHE A 59 14.11 -1.52 0.22
N TYR A 60 13.21 -1.95 1.11
CA TYR A 60 12.34 -1.02 1.84
C TYR A 60 13.13 -0.10 2.79
N ASN A 61 14.18 -0.59 3.44
CA ASN A 61 14.97 0.23 4.37
C ASN A 61 15.78 1.31 3.65
N GLU A 62 16.27 1.01 2.45
CA GLU A 62 16.96 1.94 1.57
C GLU A 62 15.99 3.01 1.05
N LEU A 63 14.76 2.62 0.66
CA LEU A 63 13.71 3.59 0.32
C LEU A 63 13.38 4.50 1.50
N ILE A 64 13.26 3.94 2.71
CA ILE A 64 13.02 4.70 3.94
C ILE A 64 14.13 5.73 4.15
N GLN A 65 15.39 5.35 3.94
CA GLN A 65 16.52 6.27 4.06
C GLN A 65 16.42 7.42 3.05
N LEU A 66 16.15 7.11 1.77
CA LEU A 66 15.99 8.14 0.73
C LEU A 66 14.86 9.13 1.05
N ILE A 67 13.74 8.65 1.58
CA ILE A 67 12.62 9.50 2.02
C ILE A 67 13.06 10.42 3.17
N LYS A 68 13.72 9.87 4.19
CA LYS A 68 14.24 10.64 5.34
C LYS A 68 15.27 11.68 4.91
N ASP A 69 16.18 11.34 4.00
CA ASP A 69 17.22 12.26 3.53
C ASP A 69 16.62 13.48 2.80
N LYS A 70 15.55 13.27 2.02
CA LYS A 70 14.90 14.34 1.25
C LYS A 70 13.91 15.16 2.07
N TYR A 71 13.04 14.50 2.83
CA TYR A 71 11.90 15.14 3.50
C TYR A 71 12.10 15.32 4.99
N LYS A 72 13.19 14.80 5.56
CA LYS A 72 13.48 14.85 7.01
C LYS A 72 12.28 14.35 7.80
N ASP A 73 11.76 15.19 8.70
CA ASP A 73 10.64 14.87 9.57
C ASP A 73 9.27 15.30 9.01
N GLU A 74 9.19 15.73 7.74
CA GLU A 74 7.91 16.13 7.13
C GLU A 74 6.91 14.96 7.06
N PHE A 75 7.41 13.75 6.79
CA PHE A 75 6.57 12.56 6.72
C PHE A 75 7.03 11.54 7.76
N LYS A 76 6.09 11.12 8.61
CA LYS A 76 6.29 9.91 9.40
C LYS A 76 6.19 8.70 8.49
N ILE A 77 7.13 7.76 8.62
CA ILE A 77 7.12 6.53 7.83
C ILE A 77 6.60 5.41 8.72
N ILE A 78 5.53 4.75 8.27
CA ILE A 78 4.81 3.77 9.07
C ILE A 78 4.61 2.45 8.32
N THR A 79 4.35 1.38 9.06
CA THR A 79 3.81 0.11 8.55
C THR A 79 2.53 -0.24 9.31
N ALA A 80 1.68 -1.10 8.73
CA ALA A 80 0.51 -1.66 9.41
C ALA A 80 0.54 -3.18 9.28
N PRO A 81 1.27 -3.89 10.18
CA PRO A 81 1.42 -5.34 10.09
C PRO A 81 0.13 -6.08 10.46
N GLY A 82 -0.12 -7.20 9.76
CA GLY A 82 -1.08 -8.21 10.20
C GLY A 82 -0.61 -8.96 11.47
N PRO A 83 -1.46 -9.79 12.09
CA PRO A 83 -1.15 -10.47 13.35
C PRO A 83 0.18 -11.26 13.34
N SER A 84 0.47 -11.97 12.26
CA SER A 84 1.70 -12.75 12.09
C SER A 84 2.92 -11.90 11.69
N GLU A 85 2.71 -10.67 11.27
CA GLU A 85 3.74 -9.77 10.74
C GLU A 85 4.29 -8.80 11.81
N ILE A 86 3.66 -8.75 13.00
CA ILE A 86 4.06 -7.82 14.08
C ILE A 86 5.53 -8.00 14.46
N LYS A 87 6.02 -9.25 14.53
CA LYS A 87 7.42 -9.52 14.89
C LYS A 87 8.39 -9.03 13.82
N SER A 88 8.12 -9.33 12.55
CA SER A 88 8.96 -8.92 11.41
C SER A 88 8.84 -7.44 11.06
N SER A 89 7.80 -6.75 11.53
CA SER A 89 7.67 -5.30 11.36
C SER A 89 8.86 -4.52 11.94
N LYS A 90 9.54 -5.09 12.96
CA LYS A 90 10.73 -4.52 13.60
C LYS A 90 11.98 -4.55 12.72
N ASP A 91 11.97 -5.32 11.63
CA ASP A 91 13.09 -5.39 10.69
C ASP A 91 13.14 -4.16 9.76
N PHE A 92 12.09 -3.32 9.80
CA PHE A 92 11.97 -2.11 8.99
C PHE A 92 12.19 -0.86 9.82
N ASN A 93 12.87 0.15 9.26
CA ASN A 93 13.14 1.45 9.88
C ASN A 93 11.91 2.39 9.90
N ALA A 94 10.72 1.84 10.10
CA ALA A 94 9.42 2.49 10.07
C ALA A 94 8.59 2.12 11.30
N GLU A 95 7.69 3.01 11.72
CA GLU A 95 6.87 2.81 12.93
C GLU A 95 5.73 1.81 12.67
N PRO A 96 5.65 0.67 13.38
CA PRO A 96 4.55 -0.28 13.23
C PRO A 96 3.29 0.20 13.97
N ILE A 97 2.21 0.46 13.24
CA ILE A 97 0.94 0.90 13.80
C ILE A 97 0.17 -0.30 14.34
N LEU A 98 -0.12 -0.25 15.63
CA LEU A 98 -0.90 -1.24 16.38
C LEU A 98 -2.01 -0.53 17.16
N PHE A 99 -3.08 -1.25 17.47
CA PHE A 99 -4.13 -0.79 18.37
C PHE A 99 -4.22 -1.75 19.56
N ASN A 100 -3.97 -1.24 20.77
CA ASN A 100 -3.90 -2.05 21.99
C ASN A 100 -2.94 -3.25 21.86
N SER A 101 -1.74 -2.98 21.33
CA SER A 101 -0.69 -3.98 21.08
C SER A 101 -1.08 -5.11 20.10
N LYS A 102 -2.14 -4.92 19.32
CA LYS A 102 -2.61 -5.86 18.28
C LYS A 102 -2.62 -5.18 16.91
N SER A 103 -2.62 -5.99 15.85
CA SER A 103 -2.83 -5.49 14.50
C SER A 103 -4.17 -4.75 14.40
N ILE A 104 -4.19 -3.64 13.68
CA ILE A 104 -5.42 -2.91 13.40
C ILE A 104 -6.38 -3.75 12.55
N ASN A 105 -7.68 -3.52 12.69
CA ASN A 105 -8.68 -4.23 11.88
C ASN A 105 -8.78 -3.64 10.46
N ILE A 106 -9.52 -4.31 9.58
CA ILE A 106 -9.64 -3.91 8.16
C ILE A 106 -10.22 -2.50 7.97
N SER A 107 -11.16 -2.09 8.82
CA SER A 107 -11.80 -0.78 8.76
C SER A 107 -10.87 0.34 9.22
N GLN A 108 -10.11 0.10 10.28
CA GLN A 108 -9.05 1.00 10.74
C GLN A 108 -7.95 1.12 9.70
N LEU A 109 -7.54 0.00 9.09
CA LEU A 109 -6.56 -0.02 8.00
C LEU A 109 -7.05 0.77 6.79
N ALA A 110 -8.33 0.63 6.42
CA ALA A 110 -8.91 1.41 5.32
C ALA A 110 -8.80 2.91 5.58
N SER A 111 -9.16 3.38 6.78
CA SER A 111 -9.01 4.79 7.15
C SER A 111 -7.54 5.25 7.17
N LEU A 112 -6.64 4.41 7.69
CA LEU A 112 -5.20 4.73 7.73
C LEU A 112 -4.61 4.85 6.33
N ILE A 113 -5.02 4.00 5.39
CA ILE A 113 -4.61 4.09 3.99
C ILE A 113 -5.20 5.34 3.32
N ARG A 114 -6.49 5.58 3.51
CA ARG A 114 -7.20 6.72 2.90
C ARG A 114 -6.59 8.06 3.32
N ASP A 115 -6.24 8.17 4.59
CA ASP A 115 -5.76 9.43 5.18
C ASP A 115 -4.22 9.59 5.05
N SER A 116 -3.53 8.64 4.42
CA SER A 116 -2.08 8.70 4.17
C SER A 116 -1.72 9.68 3.06
N SER A 117 -0.51 10.24 3.13
CA SER A 117 0.04 11.10 2.07
C SER A 117 0.49 10.28 0.85
N PHE A 118 1.00 9.07 1.09
CA PHE A 118 1.41 8.16 0.04
C PHE A 118 1.48 6.71 0.52
N VAL A 119 1.25 5.76 -0.40
CA VAL A 119 1.32 4.32 -0.15
C VAL A 119 2.40 3.67 -1.03
N VAL A 120 3.23 2.80 -0.45
CA VAL A 120 4.14 1.91 -1.20
C VAL A 120 3.93 0.47 -0.76
N ALA A 121 3.53 -0.40 -1.68
CA ALA A 121 3.13 -1.77 -1.34
C ALA A 121 3.64 -2.82 -2.34
N ASN A 122 3.96 -4.02 -1.87
CA ASN A 122 4.05 -5.20 -2.75
C ASN A 122 2.65 -5.56 -3.32
N ASP A 123 2.57 -6.54 -4.22
CA ASP A 123 1.31 -7.16 -4.69
C ASP A 123 0.59 -7.93 -3.55
N THR A 124 -0.15 -7.22 -2.71
CA THR A 124 -0.86 -7.74 -1.51
C THR A 124 -2.23 -7.09 -1.30
N GLY A 125 -3.03 -7.64 -0.38
CA GLY A 125 -4.35 -7.12 -0.01
C GLY A 125 -4.38 -5.61 0.27
N PRO A 126 -3.47 -5.06 1.09
CA PRO A 126 -3.38 -3.61 1.33
C PRO A 126 -3.15 -2.76 0.07
N ALA A 127 -2.41 -3.26 -0.93
CA ALA A 127 -2.24 -2.56 -2.21
C ALA A 127 -3.57 -2.44 -2.96
N HIS A 128 -4.38 -3.51 -2.93
CA HIS A 128 -5.73 -3.46 -3.50
C HIS A 128 -6.62 -2.48 -2.73
N MET A 129 -6.58 -2.49 -1.38
CA MET A 129 -7.33 -1.51 -0.58
C MET A 129 -6.95 -0.07 -0.96
N ALA A 130 -5.67 0.25 -1.06
CA ALA A 130 -5.18 1.57 -1.46
C ALA A 130 -5.65 2.00 -2.85
N ALA A 131 -5.65 1.08 -3.82
CA ALA A 131 -6.24 1.34 -5.12
C ALA A 131 -7.73 1.68 -5.02
N HIS A 132 -8.50 0.90 -4.26
CA HIS A 132 -9.96 1.04 -4.16
C HIS A 132 -10.40 2.20 -3.23
N LEU A 133 -9.47 2.77 -2.47
CA LEU A 133 -9.63 4.03 -1.73
C LEU A 133 -9.15 5.25 -2.53
N ASN A 134 -8.67 5.04 -3.76
CA ASN A 134 -8.06 6.06 -4.62
C ASN A 134 -6.91 6.84 -3.94
N SER A 135 -6.19 6.18 -3.04
CA SER A 135 -5.03 6.76 -2.35
C SER A 135 -3.88 7.01 -3.34
N LYS A 136 -3.11 8.07 -3.09
CA LYS A 136 -1.85 8.30 -3.82
C LYS A 136 -0.87 7.18 -3.48
N GLY A 137 -0.35 6.49 -4.49
CA GLY A 137 0.61 5.44 -4.21
C GLY A 137 1.16 4.69 -5.41
N ILE A 138 2.05 3.75 -5.08
CA ILE A 138 2.63 2.80 -6.00
C ILE A 138 2.60 1.39 -5.43
N THR A 139 2.38 0.43 -6.32
CA THR A 139 2.49 -0.99 -6.01
C THR A 139 3.56 -1.65 -6.85
N LEU A 140 4.31 -2.58 -6.25
CA LEU A 140 5.49 -3.21 -6.83
C LEU A 140 5.15 -4.65 -7.25
N PHE A 141 5.27 -4.92 -8.55
CA PHE A 141 4.95 -6.21 -9.15
C PHE A 141 6.20 -6.89 -9.73
N GLY A 142 6.41 -8.15 -9.35
CA GLY A 142 7.32 -9.08 -10.02
C GLY A 142 6.66 -9.83 -11.18
N ALA A 143 7.30 -10.89 -11.69
CA ALA A 143 6.80 -11.65 -12.86
C ALA A 143 5.54 -12.53 -12.62
N HIS A 144 5.14 -12.79 -11.38
CA HIS A 144 4.08 -13.76 -11.06
C HIS A 144 2.69 -13.40 -11.59
N THR A 145 2.42 -12.11 -11.73
CA THR A 145 1.18 -11.59 -12.28
C THR A 145 1.44 -10.20 -12.86
N THR A 146 0.45 -9.64 -13.55
CA THR A 146 0.55 -8.30 -14.10
C THR A 146 -0.48 -7.39 -13.45
N ALA A 147 -0.12 -6.12 -13.25
CA ALA A 147 -1.03 -5.11 -12.71
C ALA A 147 -2.31 -4.98 -13.56
N HIS A 148 -2.18 -5.16 -14.88
CA HIS A 148 -3.30 -5.22 -15.82
C HIS A 148 -4.25 -6.40 -15.51
N LYS A 149 -3.72 -7.61 -15.31
CA LYS A 149 -4.52 -8.82 -15.06
C LYS A 149 -5.35 -8.73 -13.79
N VAL A 150 -4.82 -8.08 -12.75
CA VAL A 150 -5.52 -7.86 -11.48
C VAL A 150 -6.25 -6.52 -11.41
N SER A 151 -6.16 -5.71 -12.48
CA SER A 151 -6.86 -4.43 -12.62
C SER A 151 -6.71 -3.53 -11.39
N ILE A 152 -5.47 -3.41 -10.88
CA ILE A 152 -5.17 -2.65 -9.64
C ILE A 152 -4.92 -1.17 -9.90
N GLU A 153 -4.49 -0.78 -11.10
CA GLU A 153 -4.16 0.62 -11.38
C GLU A 153 -5.40 1.52 -11.40
N ARG A 154 -5.27 2.68 -10.76
CA ARG A 154 -6.29 3.73 -10.66
C ARG A 154 -5.65 5.07 -11.02
N GLU A 155 -6.40 6.15 -10.87
CA GLU A 155 -5.91 7.51 -11.15
C GLU A 155 -4.67 7.82 -10.28
N ASN A 156 -4.81 7.70 -8.96
CA ASN A 156 -3.76 8.06 -8.00
C ASN A 156 -2.83 6.90 -7.60
N PHE A 157 -3.21 5.66 -7.92
CA PHE A 157 -2.47 4.46 -7.56
C PHE A 157 -1.96 3.73 -8.81
N LYS A 158 -0.64 3.63 -8.99
CA LYS A 158 -0.03 3.03 -10.21
C LYS A 158 0.88 1.85 -9.86
N ALA A 159 1.17 1.02 -10.84
CA ALA A 159 2.09 -0.10 -10.65
C ALA A 159 3.49 0.20 -11.21
N ILE A 160 4.52 -0.33 -10.55
CA ILE A 160 5.85 -0.54 -11.14
C ILE A 160 5.98 -2.04 -11.32
N GLN A 161 6.02 -2.50 -12.57
CA GLN A 161 6.17 -3.90 -12.90
C GLN A 161 7.57 -4.18 -13.44
N VAL A 162 8.21 -5.20 -12.88
CA VAL A 162 9.53 -5.69 -13.28
C VAL A 162 9.50 -7.21 -13.38
N ASN A 163 10.43 -7.79 -14.14
CA ASN A 163 10.56 -9.25 -14.19
C ASN A 163 11.11 -9.82 -12.87
N ASP A 164 11.92 -9.03 -12.16
CA ASP A 164 12.58 -9.42 -10.93
C ASP A 164 12.62 -8.22 -9.97
N LEU A 165 12.01 -8.37 -8.80
CA LEU A 165 11.95 -7.32 -7.78
C LEU A 165 13.34 -6.99 -7.21
N TYR A 166 14.29 -7.94 -7.24
CA TYR A 166 15.67 -7.68 -6.82
C TYR A 166 16.41 -6.73 -7.78
N LYS A 167 15.90 -6.53 -8.99
CA LYS A 167 16.45 -5.57 -9.98
C LYS A 167 15.76 -4.22 -9.95
N LEU A 168 14.72 -4.06 -9.13
CA LEU A 168 14.05 -2.77 -8.96
C LEU A 168 14.78 -1.98 -7.87
N SER A 169 15.54 -0.97 -8.25
CA SER A 169 16.31 -0.17 -7.31
C SER A 169 15.41 0.75 -6.46
N PRO A 170 15.81 1.07 -5.21
CA PRO A 170 15.07 1.99 -4.35
C PRO A 170 15.01 3.41 -4.90
N GLU A 171 16.02 3.87 -5.64
CA GLU A 171 16.05 5.19 -6.28
C GLU A 171 14.94 5.33 -7.32
N LYS A 172 14.69 4.29 -8.11
CA LYS A 172 13.61 4.28 -9.11
C LYS A 172 12.23 4.35 -8.46
N VAL A 173 12.04 3.64 -7.35
CA VAL A 173 10.78 3.69 -6.58
C VAL A 173 10.61 5.07 -5.94
N PHE A 174 11.69 5.62 -5.40
CA PHE A 174 11.73 6.94 -4.78
C PHE A 174 11.44 8.06 -5.78
N GLU A 175 12.01 8.03 -6.98
CA GLU A 175 11.73 8.99 -8.05
C GLU A 175 10.22 9.07 -8.35
N LYS A 176 9.56 7.91 -8.44
CA LYS A 176 8.11 7.84 -8.67
C LYS A 176 7.28 8.34 -7.49
N LEU A 177 7.75 8.12 -6.27
CA LEU A 177 7.14 8.70 -5.08
C LEU A 177 7.21 10.22 -5.11
N VAL A 178 8.40 10.79 -5.36
CA VAL A 178 8.62 12.24 -5.43
C VAL A 178 7.75 12.92 -6.49
N GLN A 179 7.58 12.30 -7.66
CA GLN A 179 6.76 12.83 -8.76
C GLN A 179 5.27 12.96 -8.41
N LYS A 180 4.79 12.30 -7.36
CA LYS A 180 3.36 12.18 -7.06
C LYS A 180 2.94 12.64 -5.67
N ILE A 181 3.88 12.64 -4.72
CA ILE A 181 3.58 13.02 -3.34
C ILE A 181 3.32 14.52 -3.22
N ASN A 182 3.98 15.33 -4.08
CA ASN A 182 3.75 16.77 -4.22
C ASN A 182 2.50 17.06 -5.04
#